data_AF-W2TM14-F1
#
_entry.id   AF-W2TM14-F1
#
_cell.length_a   1.000
_cell.length_b   1.000
_cell.length_c   1.000
_cell.angle_alpha   90.00
_cell.angle_beta   90.00
_cell.angle_gamma   90.00
#
_symmetry.space_group_name_H-M   'P 1'
#
loop_
_entity.id
_entity.type
_entity.pdbx_description
1 polymer ?
#
loop_
_entity_poly.entity_id
_entity_poly.type
_entity_poly.pdbx_seq_one_letter_code
_entity_poly.pdbx_strand_id
1 'polypeptide(L)'
;PLLCIVSDAPYLRSNGVYRFNVPDEKVSWAVEFPDYNPPDYTDPSTLSRKWADPEPTSGEFKWNSMDGKINRVSFVCDYSLDTSSRPINPMGRTGLRGRGVLGRWGPNHAADPLVTRLKNGKLQFVAIKRGDTGEWAIPGGMVDAGEQVSETLKREFSEETLGGKVRSELEQLWKKGRELYRGYVDDHRNTDNAWMETTCVNFHDASGLLDKVELQAGDDAVNVRWINVDFNEPLYASHTDFIALLKKIMSRRAPPPIDGLYSLKVDNISYNTTQADLRRMFDKYGEIGDIHIPRDKYTRQSKGFGFVRFYSRRDAEYAMDRTDGRWVEGREIRVAMARYERPIDERGAYTRRGSRSRSDRLLAEMLSKPNSNATAVEAVLSDQKCSCVIGSRAEPPAVWQDHAHVLLVVAAAAVHPVVRGPARPAVGAAVVRHVVAELAVEVPGTIVDQRPLTARMHPLNETAQNTDPKVALTRALSALAIATSRSFACQRLFMVTC
;
A
#
# COMPACT_ATOMS: atom_id res chain seq x y z
N PRO A 1 -14.35 -4.22 -9.30
CA PRO A 1 -13.47 -4.87 -10.29
C PRO A 1 -11.98 -4.52 -10.10
N LEU A 2 -11.14 -5.57 -10.06
CA LEU A 2 -9.69 -5.49 -10.24
C LEU A 2 -9.35 -5.37 -11.73
N LEU A 3 -8.21 -4.75 -12.07
CA LEU A 3 -7.69 -4.66 -13.44
C LEU A 3 -7.45 -6.04 -14.05
N CYS A 4 -7.06 -7.03 -13.25
CA CYS A 4 -6.90 -8.41 -13.71
C CYS A 4 -8.20 -9.18 -14.02
N ILE A 5 -9.39 -8.58 -13.87
CA ILE A 5 -10.69 -9.27 -14.05
C ILE A 5 -11.44 -8.79 -15.33
N VAL A 6 -10.91 -7.78 -16.02
CA VAL A 6 -11.46 -7.20 -17.26
C VAL A 6 -11.70 -8.26 -18.35
N SER A 7 -12.97 -8.62 -18.58
CA SER A 7 -13.39 -9.77 -19.41
C SER A 7 -13.94 -9.40 -20.79
N ASP A 8 -14.13 -8.11 -21.08
CA ASP A 8 -14.60 -7.56 -22.36
C ASP A 8 -13.48 -7.36 -23.40
N ALA A 9 -12.22 -7.52 -22.98
CA ALA A 9 -11.04 -7.54 -23.85
C ALA A 9 -10.38 -8.93 -23.90
N PRO A 10 -9.79 -9.35 -25.04
CA PRO A 10 -9.00 -10.57 -25.12
C PRO A 10 -7.68 -10.40 -24.34
N TYR A 11 -7.22 -11.47 -23.71
CA TYR A 11 -5.97 -11.47 -22.96
C TYR A 11 -4.76 -11.20 -23.87
N LEU A 12 -3.72 -10.57 -23.31
CA LEU A 12 -2.52 -10.12 -24.02
C LEU A 12 -1.86 -11.26 -24.84
N ARG A 13 -1.58 -10.99 -26.13
CA ARG A 13 -1.04 -11.93 -27.14
C ARG A 13 -1.88 -13.19 -27.43
N SER A 14 -3.10 -13.33 -26.90
CA SER A 14 -3.87 -14.59 -26.96
C SER A 14 -4.60 -14.90 -28.27
N ASN A 15 -4.68 -13.94 -29.20
CA ASN A 15 -5.48 -14.05 -30.44
C ASN A 15 -6.96 -14.47 -30.24
N GLY A 16 -7.56 -14.14 -29.08
CA GLY A 16 -8.99 -14.31 -28.84
C GLY A 16 -9.38 -15.11 -27.60
N VAL A 17 -8.48 -15.35 -26.65
CA VAL A 17 -8.86 -15.90 -25.34
C VAL A 17 -9.37 -14.77 -24.46
N TYR A 18 -10.65 -14.82 -24.08
CA TYR A 18 -11.28 -13.89 -23.14
C TYR A 18 -11.29 -14.49 -21.73
N ARG A 19 -11.31 -13.64 -20.70
CA ARG A 19 -11.48 -14.10 -19.31
C ARG A 19 -12.92 -14.56 -19.08
N PHE A 20 -13.09 -15.65 -18.35
CA PHE A 20 -14.39 -16.02 -17.79
C PHE A 20 -14.86 -14.94 -16.82
N ASN A 21 -16.13 -14.54 -16.93
CA ASN A 21 -16.67 -13.43 -16.14
C ASN A 21 -16.77 -13.80 -14.64
N VAL A 22 -16.04 -13.09 -13.78
CA VAL A 22 -16.06 -13.27 -12.32
C VAL A 22 -16.78 -12.09 -11.66
N PRO A 23 -18.00 -12.27 -11.11
CA PRO A 23 -18.65 -11.25 -10.29
C PRO A 23 -17.78 -10.84 -9.09
N ASP A 24 -17.83 -9.57 -8.67
CA ASP A 24 -17.01 -9.03 -7.57
C ASP A 24 -17.19 -9.87 -6.26
N GLU A 25 -18.39 -10.41 -5.99
CA GLU A 25 -18.68 -11.29 -4.85
C GLU A 25 -18.19 -12.75 -5.00
N LYS A 26 -17.74 -13.14 -6.20
CA LYS A 26 -17.18 -14.48 -6.52
C LYS A 26 -15.66 -14.48 -6.66
N VAL A 27 -14.99 -13.34 -6.54
CA VAL A 27 -13.52 -13.23 -6.66
C VAL A 27 -12.80 -14.07 -5.61
N SER A 28 -13.24 -14.03 -4.34
CA SER A 28 -12.60 -14.78 -3.26
C SER A 28 -12.75 -16.30 -3.43
N TRP A 29 -11.63 -17.03 -3.40
CA TRP A 29 -11.60 -18.50 -3.46
C TRP A 29 -12.41 -19.17 -2.34
N ALA A 30 -12.56 -18.50 -1.19
CA ALA A 30 -13.37 -18.99 -0.06
C ALA A 30 -14.89 -18.96 -0.34
N VAL A 31 -15.33 -18.31 -1.41
CA VAL A 31 -16.71 -18.36 -1.89
C VAL A 31 -16.82 -19.48 -2.92
N GLU A 32 -17.78 -20.39 -2.73
CA GLU A 32 -18.09 -21.45 -3.67
C GLU A 32 -18.55 -20.89 -5.02
N PHE A 33 -18.03 -21.46 -6.11
CA PHE A 33 -18.42 -21.13 -7.48
C PHE A 33 -18.30 -22.40 -8.35
N PRO A 34 -19.26 -23.34 -8.27
CA PRO A 34 -19.15 -24.64 -8.94
C PRO A 34 -19.01 -24.54 -10.46
N ASP A 35 -19.70 -23.57 -11.08
CA ASP A 35 -19.70 -23.33 -12.53
C ASP A 35 -18.47 -22.54 -13.02
N TYR A 36 -17.46 -22.30 -12.16
CA TYR A 36 -16.26 -21.55 -12.52
C TYR A 36 -15.34 -22.37 -13.44
N ASN A 37 -15.51 -22.17 -14.74
CA ASN A 37 -14.74 -22.86 -15.78
C ASN A 37 -13.93 -21.86 -16.64
N PRO A 38 -12.87 -21.25 -16.08
CA PRO A 38 -11.99 -20.35 -16.83
C PRO A 38 -11.20 -21.10 -17.92
N PRO A 39 -10.98 -20.48 -19.09
CA PRO A 39 -10.04 -21.03 -20.06
C PRO A 39 -8.63 -21.12 -19.48
N ASP A 40 -7.86 -22.11 -19.93
CA ASP A 40 -6.47 -22.32 -19.57
C ASP A 40 -5.59 -21.84 -20.72
N TYR A 41 -4.75 -20.83 -20.47
CA TYR A 41 -3.90 -20.21 -21.48
C TYR A 41 -2.51 -19.89 -20.93
N THR A 42 -1.49 -20.32 -21.66
CA THR A 42 -0.12 -19.83 -21.54
C THR A 42 0.38 -19.53 -22.95
N ASP A 43 1.01 -18.38 -23.14
CA ASP A 43 1.47 -17.91 -24.44
C ASP A 43 2.56 -18.84 -25.01
N PRO A 44 2.36 -19.42 -26.21
CA PRO A 44 3.39 -20.22 -26.88
C PRO A 44 4.73 -19.49 -27.04
N SER A 45 4.73 -18.16 -27.19
CA SER A 45 5.97 -17.38 -27.27
C SER A 45 6.73 -17.38 -25.94
N THR A 46 6.03 -17.37 -24.80
CA THR A 46 6.61 -17.51 -23.46
C THR A 46 7.10 -18.94 -23.21
N LEU A 47 6.35 -19.97 -23.61
CA LEU A 47 6.77 -21.39 -23.46
C LEU A 47 8.12 -21.69 -24.14
N SER A 48 8.46 -20.97 -25.23
CA SER A 48 9.75 -21.12 -25.92
C SER A 48 10.97 -20.55 -25.18
N ARG A 49 10.78 -19.80 -24.09
CA ARG A 49 11.85 -19.01 -23.45
C ARG A 49 12.56 -19.80 -22.36
N LYS A 50 13.89 -19.78 -22.38
CA LYS A 50 14.76 -20.35 -21.31
C LYS A 50 14.53 -19.76 -19.91
N TRP A 51 13.85 -18.61 -19.82
CA TRP A 51 13.48 -17.97 -18.56
C TRP A 51 12.04 -18.27 -18.10
N ALA A 52 11.23 -18.97 -18.90
CA ALA A 52 9.94 -19.48 -18.45
C ALA A 52 10.13 -20.80 -17.67
N ASP A 53 9.19 -21.11 -16.78
CA ASP A 53 9.09 -22.43 -16.16
C ASP A 53 8.51 -23.47 -17.15
N PRO A 54 8.77 -24.78 -16.99
CA PRO A 54 7.93 -25.83 -17.60
C PRO A 54 6.52 -25.86 -16.97
N GLU A 55 5.62 -26.70 -17.50
CA GLU A 55 4.41 -27.08 -16.74
C GLU A 55 4.82 -27.86 -15.47
N PRO A 56 4.12 -27.70 -14.33
CA PRO A 56 4.59 -28.26 -13.07
C PRO A 56 4.28 -29.74 -12.97
N THR A 57 5.30 -30.57 -12.78
CA THR A 57 5.12 -31.97 -12.35
C THR A 57 5.44 -32.13 -10.86
N SER A 58 4.95 -33.22 -10.26
CA SER A 58 5.01 -33.42 -8.81
C SER A 58 6.45 -33.59 -8.31
N GLY A 59 6.95 -32.58 -7.59
CA GLY A 59 8.23 -32.60 -6.89
C GLY A 59 9.38 -31.82 -7.56
N GLU A 60 9.17 -31.25 -8.75
CA GLU A 60 10.21 -30.45 -9.42
C GLU A 60 10.43 -29.05 -8.81
N PHE A 61 9.39 -28.47 -8.22
CA PHE A 61 9.34 -27.05 -7.83
C PHE A 61 9.33 -26.85 -6.31
N LYS A 62 10.09 -25.86 -5.82
CA LYS A 62 10.14 -25.49 -4.40
C LYS A 62 9.26 -24.28 -4.09
N TRP A 63 7.95 -24.49 -4.12
CA TRP A 63 6.93 -23.48 -3.82
C TRP A 63 7.14 -22.80 -2.45
N ASN A 64 6.69 -21.54 -2.34
CA ASN A 64 6.82 -20.69 -1.15
C ASN A 64 8.27 -20.60 -0.59
N SER A 65 9.29 -20.72 -1.46
CA SER A 65 10.70 -20.72 -1.04
C SER A 65 11.66 -20.22 -2.13
N MET A 66 12.97 -20.21 -1.84
CA MET A 66 14.01 -19.98 -2.85
C MET A 66 14.29 -21.26 -3.63
N ASP A 67 13.87 -21.27 -4.89
CA ASP A 67 14.02 -22.40 -5.81
C ASP A 67 15.29 -22.25 -6.65
N GLY A 68 16.43 -22.54 -6.03
CA GLY A 68 17.75 -22.35 -6.61
C GLY A 68 18.08 -20.86 -6.78
N LYS A 69 17.87 -20.34 -8.01
CA LYS A 69 18.00 -18.91 -8.32
C LYS A 69 16.66 -18.16 -8.42
N ILE A 70 15.54 -18.88 -8.45
CA ILE A 70 14.21 -18.29 -8.64
C ILE A 70 13.59 -18.07 -7.25
N ASN A 71 13.26 -16.82 -6.91
CA ASN A 71 12.40 -16.61 -5.74
C ASN A 71 10.98 -17.05 -6.09
N ARG A 72 10.41 -17.94 -5.28
CA ARG A 72 9.00 -18.33 -5.33
C ARG A 72 8.23 -17.96 -4.06
N VAL A 73 8.85 -17.21 -3.13
CA VAL A 73 8.17 -16.65 -1.94
C VAL A 73 7.35 -15.43 -2.37
N SER A 74 6.03 -15.49 -2.20
CA SER A 74 5.18 -14.31 -2.39
C SER A 74 5.36 -13.35 -1.21
N PHE A 75 5.32 -12.04 -1.48
CA PHE A 75 5.42 -11.02 -0.44
C PHE A 75 4.14 -10.84 0.38
N VAL A 76 3.04 -11.50 0.01
CA VAL A 76 1.72 -11.34 0.64
C VAL A 76 1.40 -12.49 1.60
N CYS A 77 1.61 -13.74 1.19
CA CYS A 77 1.41 -14.94 1.99
C CYS A 77 2.10 -16.17 1.38
N ASP A 78 2.16 -17.28 2.12
CA ASP A 78 2.31 -18.59 1.49
C ASP A 78 1.05 -18.89 0.67
N TYR A 79 1.19 -19.23 -0.61
CA TYR A 79 0.06 -19.58 -1.48
C TYR A 79 -0.22 -21.09 -1.47
N SER A 80 -1.49 -21.44 -1.67
CA SER A 80 -1.93 -22.82 -1.93
C SER A 80 -1.67 -23.24 -3.38
N LEU A 81 -1.81 -24.54 -3.65
CA LEU A 81 -1.77 -25.12 -5.00
C LEU A 81 -3.15 -25.64 -5.42
N ASP A 82 -3.42 -25.66 -6.72
CA ASP A 82 -4.59 -26.31 -7.31
C ASP A 82 -4.38 -27.83 -7.48
N THR A 83 -5.42 -28.53 -7.95
CA THR A 83 -5.39 -29.98 -8.19
C THR A 83 -4.43 -30.40 -9.31
N SER A 84 -3.87 -29.44 -10.06
CA SER A 84 -2.83 -29.62 -11.07
C SER A 84 -1.44 -29.21 -10.55
N SER A 85 -1.26 -29.06 -9.22
CA SER A 85 -0.02 -28.61 -8.56
C SER A 85 0.48 -27.22 -8.97
N ARG A 86 -0.38 -26.39 -9.57
CA ARG A 86 -0.07 -25.00 -9.92
C ARG A 86 -0.39 -24.08 -8.73
N PRO A 87 0.39 -23.01 -8.46
CA PRO A 87 0.02 -21.99 -7.49
C PRO A 87 -1.39 -21.43 -7.69
N ILE A 88 -2.01 -20.93 -6.62
CA ILE A 88 -3.29 -20.22 -6.64
C ILE A 88 -3.06 -18.75 -6.29
N ASN A 89 -3.59 -17.85 -7.12
CA ASN A 89 -3.50 -16.39 -6.93
C ASN A 89 -4.13 -15.98 -5.58
N PRO A 90 -3.37 -15.37 -4.67
CA PRO A 90 -3.84 -15.09 -3.30
C PRO A 90 -4.94 -14.03 -3.24
N MET A 91 -5.10 -13.19 -4.28
CA MET A 91 -6.12 -12.14 -4.32
C MET A 91 -7.47 -12.62 -4.88
N GLY A 92 -7.52 -13.79 -5.51
CA GLY A 92 -8.77 -14.40 -5.98
C GLY A 92 -8.74 -14.96 -7.40
N ARG A 93 -9.92 -15.31 -7.89
CA ARG A 93 -10.22 -15.71 -9.27
C ARG A 93 -10.06 -14.53 -10.22
N THR A 94 -9.39 -14.76 -11.33
CA THR A 94 -9.11 -13.77 -12.40
C THR A 94 -9.81 -14.09 -13.72
N GLY A 95 -10.54 -15.21 -13.79
CA GLY A 95 -11.21 -15.69 -15.00
C GLY A 95 -10.28 -16.36 -16.01
N LEU A 96 -9.02 -16.66 -15.67
CA LEU A 96 -8.04 -17.24 -16.60
C LEU A 96 -7.04 -18.14 -15.86
N ARG A 97 -6.93 -19.42 -16.26
CA ARG A 97 -5.92 -20.37 -15.77
C ARG A 97 -4.69 -20.40 -16.68
N GLY A 98 -3.64 -21.08 -16.22
CA GLY A 98 -2.32 -21.05 -16.86
C GLY A 98 -1.54 -19.82 -16.42
N ARG A 99 -0.48 -19.45 -17.15
CA ARG A 99 0.37 -18.29 -16.82
C ARG A 99 0.11 -17.06 -17.70
N GLY A 100 -0.67 -17.22 -18.75
CA GLY A 100 -0.81 -16.20 -19.80
C GLY A 100 0.56 -15.84 -20.39
N VAL A 101 0.96 -14.57 -20.35
CA VAL A 101 2.28 -14.14 -20.84
C VAL A 101 3.42 -14.33 -19.82
N LEU A 102 3.10 -14.60 -18.54
CA LEU A 102 4.08 -14.61 -17.45
C LEU A 102 4.97 -15.86 -17.49
N GLY A 103 6.26 -15.69 -17.15
CA GLY A 103 7.24 -16.77 -17.23
C GLY A 103 7.11 -17.79 -16.11
N ARG A 104 6.91 -17.30 -14.88
CA ARG A 104 6.88 -18.11 -13.67
C ARG A 104 5.48 -18.50 -13.27
N TRP A 105 5.35 -19.67 -12.67
CA TRP A 105 4.21 -20.02 -11.83
C TRP A 105 4.28 -19.28 -10.50
N GLY A 106 3.13 -18.79 -10.02
CA GLY A 106 3.05 -18.01 -8.80
C GLY A 106 3.55 -16.57 -8.97
N PRO A 107 4.29 -16.01 -7.99
CA PRO A 107 4.74 -14.63 -8.05
C PRO A 107 5.82 -14.42 -9.12
N ASN A 108 5.60 -13.43 -9.98
CA ASN A 108 6.55 -12.93 -10.96
C ASN A 108 7.06 -11.57 -10.44
N HIS A 109 8.26 -11.57 -9.85
CA HIS A 109 8.79 -10.39 -9.16
C HIS A 109 9.36 -9.33 -10.11
N ALA A 110 8.96 -8.09 -9.88
CA ALA A 110 9.47 -6.87 -10.50
C ALA A 110 10.08 -5.93 -9.46
N ALA A 111 10.73 -4.85 -9.91
CA ALA A 111 11.22 -3.80 -9.06
C ALA A 111 11.02 -2.41 -9.69
N ASP A 112 10.44 -1.48 -8.92
CA ASP A 112 10.00 -0.15 -9.39
C ASP A 112 10.87 0.98 -8.77
N PRO A 113 11.85 1.52 -9.51
CA PRO A 113 12.71 2.60 -9.03
C PRO A 113 12.01 3.96 -9.19
N LEU A 114 11.18 4.32 -8.20
CA LEU A 114 10.50 5.61 -8.16
C LEU A 114 11.48 6.74 -7.79
N VAL A 115 12.28 7.15 -8.78
CA VAL A 115 13.23 8.26 -8.68
C VAL A 115 12.48 9.59 -8.65
N THR A 116 12.77 10.42 -7.64
CA THR A 116 12.09 11.72 -7.43
C THR A 116 13.07 12.85 -7.11
N ARG A 117 12.70 14.09 -7.49
CA ARG A 117 13.40 15.32 -7.09
C ARG A 117 12.40 16.39 -6.67
N LEU A 118 12.85 17.39 -5.93
CA LEU A 118 12.16 18.67 -5.84
C LEU A 118 12.67 19.60 -6.95
N LYS A 119 11.78 20.23 -7.72
CA LYS A 119 12.14 21.30 -8.66
C LYS A 119 11.11 22.43 -8.61
N ASN A 120 11.57 23.67 -8.47
CA ASN A 120 10.73 24.87 -8.40
C ASN A 120 9.57 24.73 -7.38
N GLY A 121 9.87 24.19 -6.20
CA GLY A 121 8.90 23.91 -5.13
C GLY A 121 7.96 22.71 -5.36
N LYS A 122 7.99 22.08 -6.55
CA LYS A 122 7.11 20.95 -6.91
C LYS A 122 7.88 19.64 -6.81
N LEU A 123 7.25 18.61 -6.23
CA LEU A 123 7.79 17.25 -6.23
C LEU A 123 7.57 16.63 -7.60
N GLN A 124 8.63 16.09 -8.21
CA GLN A 124 8.58 15.43 -9.51
C GLN A 124 9.08 14.00 -9.41
N PHE A 125 8.55 13.11 -10.25
CA PHE A 125 9.04 11.75 -10.47
C PHE A 125 9.41 11.53 -11.93
N VAL A 126 10.31 10.58 -12.19
CA VAL A 126 10.60 10.12 -13.55
C VAL A 126 9.57 9.08 -13.98
N ALA A 127 9.04 9.23 -15.19
CA ALA A 127 8.14 8.26 -15.81
C ALA A 127 8.55 8.01 -17.27
N ILE A 128 8.36 6.78 -17.73
CA ILE A 128 8.46 6.38 -19.14
C ILE A 128 7.07 6.25 -19.76
N LYS A 129 6.99 6.40 -21.07
CA LYS A 129 5.82 6.01 -21.87
C LYS A 129 6.14 4.67 -22.53
N ARG A 130 5.42 3.62 -22.15
CA ARG A 130 5.67 2.25 -22.63
C ARG A 130 5.44 2.15 -24.15
N GLY A 131 6.27 1.38 -24.85
CA GLY A 131 6.09 1.13 -26.28
C GLY A 131 4.90 0.23 -26.63
N ASP A 132 4.45 -0.63 -25.72
CA ASP A 132 3.39 -1.63 -25.96
C ASP A 132 1.97 -1.11 -25.75
N THR A 133 1.70 -0.40 -24.65
CA THR A 133 0.38 0.16 -24.33
C THR A 133 0.27 1.66 -24.62
N GLY A 134 1.40 2.36 -24.74
CA GLY A 134 1.42 3.83 -24.82
C GLY A 134 1.05 4.53 -23.51
N GLU A 135 0.97 3.82 -22.38
CA GLU A 135 0.67 4.41 -21.07
C GLU A 135 1.94 4.92 -20.37
N TRP A 136 1.78 5.85 -19.44
CA TRP A 136 2.86 6.30 -18.57
C TRP A 136 3.07 5.31 -17.42
N ALA A 137 4.32 4.99 -17.11
CA ALA A 137 4.70 4.04 -16.07
C ALA A 137 5.90 4.52 -15.26
N ILE A 138 6.07 3.95 -14.08
CA ILE A 138 7.35 3.98 -13.37
C ILE A 138 8.32 3.09 -14.19
N PRO A 139 9.59 3.49 -14.38
CA PRO A 139 10.58 2.74 -15.17
C PRO A 139 11.11 1.52 -14.40
N GLY A 140 10.24 0.54 -14.18
CA GLY A 140 10.54 -0.72 -13.50
C GLY A 140 10.24 -1.93 -14.39
N GLY A 141 10.92 -3.04 -14.08
CA GLY A 141 10.85 -4.28 -14.85
C GLY A 141 11.17 -5.50 -14.00
N MET A 142 11.48 -6.62 -14.65
CA MET A 142 11.52 -7.94 -14.01
C MET A 142 12.83 -8.16 -13.23
N VAL A 143 12.72 -8.76 -12.04
CA VAL A 143 13.90 -9.23 -11.29
C VAL A 143 14.44 -10.49 -11.96
N ASP A 144 15.68 -10.43 -12.43
CA ASP A 144 16.28 -11.52 -13.19
C ASP A 144 16.65 -12.73 -12.30
N ALA A 145 16.87 -13.91 -12.91
CA ALA A 145 17.05 -15.15 -12.15
C ALA A 145 18.36 -15.19 -11.33
N GLY A 146 18.26 -14.80 -10.06
CA GLY A 146 19.38 -14.66 -9.12
C GLY A 146 19.97 -13.24 -9.07
N GLU A 147 19.33 -12.25 -9.68
CA GLU A 147 19.63 -10.82 -9.54
C GLU A 147 19.14 -10.31 -8.17
N GLN A 148 19.86 -9.39 -7.54
CA GLN A 148 19.36 -8.70 -6.35
C GLN A 148 18.40 -7.58 -6.76
N VAL A 149 17.29 -7.39 -6.04
CA VAL A 149 16.32 -6.30 -6.28
C VAL A 149 17.00 -4.92 -6.37
N SER A 150 18.09 -4.69 -5.62
CA SER A 150 18.88 -3.45 -5.68
C SER A 150 19.72 -3.28 -6.95
N GLU A 151 19.96 -4.36 -7.70
CA GLU A 151 20.62 -4.36 -9.01
C GLU A 151 19.55 -4.12 -10.09
N THR A 152 18.42 -4.84 -10.04
CA THR A 152 17.23 -4.59 -10.88
C THR A 152 16.85 -3.10 -10.87
N LEU A 153 16.65 -2.50 -9.69
CA LEU A 153 16.28 -1.09 -9.53
C LEU A 153 17.27 -0.09 -10.17
N LYS A 154 18.55 -0.46 -10.29
CA LYS A 154 19.56 0.36 -10.98
C LYS A 154 19.57 0.10 -12.48
N ARG A 155 19.46 -1.16 -12.87
CA ARG A 155 19.50 -1.65 -14.25
C ARG A 155 18.32 -1.09 -15.03
N GLU A 156 17.10 -1.42 -14.60
CA GLU A 156 15.83 -0.95 -15.19
C GLU A 156 15.82 0.57 -15.37
N PHE A 157 16.14 1.34 -14.33
CA PHE A 157 16.19 2.80 -14.42
C PHE A 157 17.23 3.32 -15.43
N SER A 158 18.38 2.65 -15.54
CA SER A 158 19.45 3.06 -16.45
C SER A 158 19.14 2.71 -17.90
N GLU A 159 18.57 1.53 -18.14
CA GLU A 159 18.09 1.06 -19.43
C GLU A 159 16.97 1.99 -19.91
N GLU A 160 15.89 2.12 -19.14
CA GLU A 160 14.65 2.82 -19.53
C GLU A 160 14.73 4.35 -19.55
N THR A 161 15.60 4.98 -18.74
CA THR A 161 15.59 6.45 -18.57
C THR A 161 16.92 7.16 -18.84
N LEU A 162 18.01 6.41 -18.97
CA LEU A 162 19.36 6.94 -19.22
C LEU A 162 19.94 6.44 -20.56
N GLY A 163 19.15 5.75 -21.39
CA GLY A 163 19.60 5.14 -22.64
C GLY A 163 20.69 4.09 -22.43
N GLY A 164 20.52 3.21 -21.44
CA GLY A 164 21.50 2.18 -21.04
C GLY A 164 22.74 2.71 -20.30
N LYS A 165 22.89 4.02 -20.10
CA LYS A 165 24.12 4.62 -19.56
C LYS A 165 24.20 4.53 -18.04
N VAL A 166 25.08 3.64 -17.56
CA VAL A 166 25.48 3.58 -16.14
C VAL A 166 26.11 4.91 -15.72
N ARG A 167 25.49 5.59 -14.75
CA ARG A 167 25.93 6.88 -14.21
C ARG A 167 26.40 6.76 -12.76
N SER A 168 27.73 6.79 -12.56
CA SER A 168 28.38 6.56 -11.26
C SER A 168 28.13 7.69 -10.26
N GLU A 169 27.79 8.89 -10.72
CA GLU A 169 27.35 10.00 -9.89
C GLU A 169 26.04 9.69 -9.13
N LEU A 170 25.23 8.74 -9.62
CA LEU A 170 23.98 8.31 -8.97
C LEU A 170 24.19 7.30 -7.83
N GLU A 171 25.40 6.79 -7.59
CA GLU A 171 25.64 5.81 -6.51
C GLU A 171 25.27 6.32 -5.11
N GLN A 172 25.33 7.64 -4.88
CA GLN A 172 24.91 8.26 -3.62
C GLN A 172 23.40 8.55 -3.55
N LEU A 173 22.66 8.37 -4.65
CA LEU A 173 21.20 8.35 -4.70
C LEU A 173 20.70 6.91 -4.41
N TRP A 174 21.27 5.91 -5.07
CA TRP A 174 20.91 4.50 -4.89
C TRP A 174 21.08 4.02 -3.44
N LYS A 175 22.12 4.48 -2.74
CA LYS A 175 22.37 4.18 -1.32
C LYS A 175 21.36 4.83 -0.34
N LYS A 176 20.41 5.63 -0.82
CA LYS A 176 19.38 6.33 -0.03
C LYS A 176 17.95 5.83 -0.30
N GLY A 177 17.81 4.75 -1.06
CA GLY A 177 16.52 4.15 -1.40
C GLY A 177 15.65 3.85 -0.18
N ARG A 178 14.34 4.04 -0.34
CA ARG A 178 13.32 3.74 0.68
C ARG A 178 12.17 2.99 0.04
N GLU A 179 11.97 1.74 0.46
CA GLU A 179 10.81 0.95 0.10
C GLU A 179 9.51 1.71 0.45
N LEU A 180 8.65 1.90 -0.55
CA LEU A 180 7.31 2.47 -0.39
C LEU A 180 6.25 1.36 -0.33
N TYR A 181 6.46 0.31 -1.13
CA TYR A 181 5.53 -0.78 -1.32
C TYR A 181 6.29 -2.06 -1.68
N ARG A 182 5.79 -3.19 -1.19
CA ARG A 182 6.23 -4.54 -1.54
C ARG A 182 4.99 -5.46 -1.47
N GLY A 183 4.69 -6.18 -2.54
CA GLY A 183 3.46 -6.98 -2.61
C GLY A 183 2.91 -7.18 -4.03
N TYR A 184 1.70 -7.74 -4.09
CA TYR A 184 0.91 -8.01 -5.30
C TYR A 184 0.55 -6.72 -6.05
N VAL A 185 0.80 -6.71 -7.37
CA VAL A 185 0.36 -5.64 -8.27
C VAL A 185 -0.90 -6.09 -9.00
N ASP A 186 -1.95 -5.26 -8.99
CA ASP A 186 -3.13 -5.52 -9.81
C ASP A 186 -2.81 -5.16 -11.27
N ASP A 187 -2.61 -6.19 -12.08
CA ASP A 187 -1.99 -6.11 -13.40
C ASP A 187 -2.76 -6.97 -14.40
N HIS A 188 -2.99 -6.43 -15.61
CA HIS A 188 -3.74 -7.09 -16.68
C HIS A 188 -3.18 -8.45 -17.11
N ARG A 189 -1.91 -8.75 -16.81
CA ARG A 189 -1.24 -10.03 -17.08
C ARG A 189 -1.60 -11.12 -16.05
N ASN A 190 -2.10 -10.77 -14.87
CA ASN A 190 -2.34 -11.73 -13.79
C ASN A 190 -3.38 -12.80 -14.17
N THR A 191 -3.18 -14.00 -13.66
CA THR A 191 -4.00 -15.19 -13.88
C THR A 191 -4.33 -15.84 -12.53
N ASP A 192 -5.10 -16.91 -12.56
CA ASP A 192 -5.40 -17.74 -11.40
C ASP A 192 -4.15 -18.46 -10.87
N ASN A 193 -3.10 -18.64 -11.70
CA ASN A 193 -1.92 -19.43 -11.37
C ASN A 193 -0.56 -18.69 -11.44
N ALA A 194 -0.54 -17.45 -11.92
CA ALA A 194 0.64 -16.58 -11.97
C ALA A 194 0.25 -15.09 -11.88
N TRP A 195 0.99 -14.31 -11.09
CA TRP A 195 0.68 -12.90 -10.85
C TRP A 195 1.94 -12.05 -10.69
N MET A 196 1.80 -10.75 -10.92
CA MET A 196 2.84 -9.75 -10.69
C MET A 196 2.97 -9.40 -9.21
N GLU A 197 4.20 -9.31 -8.73
CA GLU A 197 4.54 -8.67 -7.45
C GLU A 197 5.70 -7.70 -7.67
N THR A 198 5.76 -6.59 -6.94
CA THR A 198 6.87 -5.63 -7.06
C THR A 198 7.50 -5.28 -5.73
N THR A 199 8.72 -4.75 -5.80
CA THR A 199 9.32 -3.90 -4.76
C THR A 199 9.45 -2.47 -5.31
N CYS A 200 8.57 -1.56 -4.89
CA CYS A 200 8.68 -0.14 -5.25
C CYS A 200 9.55 0.60 -4.24
N VAL A 201 10.66 1.17 -4.71
CA VAL A 201 11.65 1.88 -3.90
C VAL A 201 11.77 3.32 -4.37
N ASN A 202 11.47 4.27 -3.49
CA ASN A 202 11.70 5.68 -3.75
C ASN A 202 13.16 6.06 -3.54
N PHE A 203 13.76 6.66 -4.56
CA PHE A 203 15.08 7.26 -4.51
C PHE A 203 14.92 8.78 -4.66
N HIS A 204 14.97 9.51 -3.54
CA HIS A 204 14.74 10.95 -3.53
C HIS A 204 16.05 11.76 -3.56
N ASP A 205 16.21 12.59 -4.58
CA ASP A 205 17.24 13.62 -4.66
C ASP A 205 16.78 14.91 -3.96
N ALA A 206 17.39 15.18 -2.81
CA ALA A 206 17.26 16.42 -2.05
C ALA A 206 18.45 17.40 -2.29
N SER A 207 19.27 17.15 -3.32
CA SER A 207 20.53 17.87 -3.59
C SER A 207 20.63 18.51 -4.98
N GLY A 208 19.65 18.33 -5.87
CA GLY A 208 19.70 18.87 -7.24
C GLY A 208 20.69 18.15 -8.16
N LEU A 209 21.12 16.94 -7.79
CA LEU A 209 21.91 16.06 -8.63
C LEU A 209 21.17 15.75 -9.94
N LEU A 210 19.88 15.43 -9.82
CA LEU A 210 19.00 15.05 -10.92
C LEU A 210 18.54 16.23 -11.80
N ASP A 211 18.98 17.45 -11.52
CA ASP A 211 18.82 18.59 -12.43
C ASP A 211 19.90 18.66 -13.51
N LYS A 212 21.00 17.93 -13.34
CA LYS A 212 22.08 17.77 -14.34
C LYS A 212 21.98 16.47 -15.14
N VAL A 213 20.97 15.65 -14.84
CA VAL A 213 20.72 14.34 -15.46
C VAL A 213 19.71 14.53 -16.58
N GLU A 214 20.23 14.66 -17.81
CA GLU A 214 19.43 14.52 -19.02
C GLU A 214 18.87 13.10 -19.12
N LEU A 215 17.57 12.98 -19.32
CA LEU A 215 16.87 11.70 -19.49
C LEU A 215 16.83 11.34 -20.98
N GLN A 216 17.08 10.07 -21.29
CA GLN A 216 17.00 9.50 -22.62
C GLN A 216 16.24 8.18 -22.51
N ALA A 217 15.17 8.01 -23.27
CA ALA A 217 14.36 6.81 -23.20
C ALA A 217 15.17 5.58 -23.67
N GLY A 218 14.90 4.42 -23.05
CA GLY A 218 15.44 3.12 -23.46
C GLY A 218 14.77 2.56 -24.70
N ASP A 219 15.16 1.34 -25.09
CA ASP A 219 14.64 0.70 -26.31
C ASP A 219 13.14 0.30 -26.19
N ASP A 220 12.66 0.00 -24.98
CA ASP A 220 11.26 -0.35 -24.69
C ASP A 220 10.35 0.86 -24.36
N ALA A 221 10.94 2.05 -24.17
CA ALA A 221 10.24 3.30 -23.86
C ALA A 221 10.20 4.27 -25.05
N VAL A 222 9.01 4.60 -25.56
CA VAL A 222 8.83 5.59 -26.64
C VAL A 222 8.93 7.04 -26.17
N ASN A 223 9.01 7.29 -24.86
CA ASN A 223 9.26 8.60 -24.27
C ASN A 223 9.71 8.48 -22.82
N VAL A 224 10.40 9.50 -22.29
CA VAL A 224 10.72 9.62 -20.86
C VAL A 224 10.62 11.08 -20.42
N ARG A 225 10.00 11.35 -19.27
CA ARG A 225 9.91 12.72 -18.74
C ARG A 225 9.80 12.78 -17.21
N TRP A 226 9.99 13.99 -16.71
CA TRP A 226 9.61 14.36 -15.35
C TRP A 226 8.13 14.71 -15.29
N ILE A 227 7.37 14.02 -14.44
CA ILE A 227 5.95 14.31 -14.17
C ILE A 227 5.84 14.93 -12.77
N ASN A 228 5.03 16.00 -12.63
CA ASN A 228 4.74 16.59 -11.32
C ASN A 228 3.85 15.62 -10.53
N VAL A 229 4.23 15.28 -9.30
CA VAL A 229 3.48 14.33 -8.46
C VAL A 229 2.03 14.76 -8.23
N ASP A 230 1.76 16.07 -8.16
CA ASP A 230 0.41 16.61 -7.97
C ASP A 230 -0.45 16.58 -9.24
N PHE A 231 0.13 16.32 -10.41
CA PHE A 231 -0.64 16.09 -11.63
C PHE A 231 -1.22 14.67 -11.62
N ASN A 232 -2.52 14.54 -11.89
CA ASN A 232 -3.21 13.25 -11.86
C ASN A 232 -3.11 12.54 -13.22
N GLU A 233 -1.87 12.28 -13.66
CA GLU A 233 -1.58 11.48 -14.85
C GLU A 233 -2.17 10.06 -14.67
N PRO A 234 -2.86 9.49 -15.67
CA PRO A 234 -3.15 8.06 -15.68
C PRO A 234 -1.83 7.28 -15.83
N LEU A 235 -1.59 6.32 -14.94
CA LEU A 235 -0.41 5.46 -14.97
C LEU A 235 -0.83 4.00 -15.10
N TYR A 236 0.02 3.21 -15.77
CA TYR A 236 -0.11 1.75 -15.92
C TYR A 236 -0.27 1.03 -14.58
N ALA A 237 -1.14 0.02 -14.53
CA ALA A 237 -1.39 -0.84 -13.35
C ALA A 237 -1.59 -0.02 -12.05
N SER A 238 -1.10 -0.52 -10.91
CA SER A 238 -1.24 0.13 -9.59
C SER A 238 -0.27 1.32 -9.37
N HIS A 239 0.42 1.84 -10.41
CA HIS A 239 1.44 2.88 -10.22
C HIS A 239 0.90 4.20 -9.63
N THR A 240 -0.37 4.54 -9.90
CA THR A 240 -1.04 5.70 -9.28
C THR A 240 -1.09 5.61 -7.75
N ASP A 241 -1.28 4.40 -7.20
CA ASP A 241 -1.26 4.16 -5.76
C ASP A 241 0.14 4.32 -5.16
N PHE A 242 1.20 3.98 -5.89
CA PHE A 242 2.58 4.22 -5.45
C PHE A 242 2.88 5.73 -5.37
N ILE A 243 2.34 6.53 -6.30
CA ILE A 243 2.39 8.00 -6.22
C ILE A 243 1.53 8.53 -5.05
N ALA A 244 0.39 7.93 -4.74
CA ALA A 244 -0.42 8.28 -3.57
C ALA A 244 0.28 7.94 -2.24
N LEU A 245 0.99 6.80 -2.17
CA LEU A 245 1.85 6.43 -1.04
C LEU A 245 3.03 7.40 -0.89
N LEU A 246 3.68 7.78 -2.00
CA LEU A 246 4.73 8.81 -2.01
C LEU A 246 4.22 10.14 -1.44
N LYS A 247 3.08 10.66 -1.93
CA LYS A 247 2.41 11.86 -1.40
C LYS A 247 2.20 11.77 0.12
N LYS A 248 1.63 10.65 0.58
CA LYS A 248 1.33 10.34 1.99
C LYS A 248 2.59 10.21 2.86
N ILE A 249 3.73 9.80 2.32
CA ILE A 249 4.99 9.64 3.06
C ILE A 249 5.80 10.94 3.10
N MET A 250 5.86 11.69 1.99
CA MET A 250 6.56 12.97 1.90
C MET A 250 5.91 14.03 2.79
N SER A 251 4.59 14.22 2.67
CA SER A 251 3.80 15.15 3.51
C SER A 251 3.84 14.86 5.01
N ARG A 252 4.25 13.66 5.42
CA ARG A 252 4.41 13.26 6.83
C ARG A 252 5.84 13.39 7.36
N ARG A 253 6.84 13.64 6.50
CA ARG A 253 8.27 13.61 6.87
C ARG A 253 9.00 14.94 6.73
N ALA A 254 8.42 15.94 6.08
CA ALA A 254 8.87 17.32 6.17
C ALA A 254 7.66 18.27 6.12
N PRO A 255 7.71 19.45 6.78
CA PRO A 255 7.05 20.62 6.22
C PRO A 255 7.57 20.82 4.79
N PRO A 256 6.78 21.32 3.83
CA PRO A 256 7.28 21.55 2.48
C PRO A 256 8.54 22.43 2.52
N PRO A 257 9.48 22.26 1.57
CA PRO A 257 10.68 23.08 1.50
C PRO A 257 10.30 24.54 1.32
N ILE A 258 10.69 25.36 2.28
CA ILE A 258 10.21 26.75 2.46
C ILE A 258 11.24 27.81 2.08
N ASP A 259 12.35 27.39 1.48
CA ASP A 259 13.39 28.31 1.05
C ASP A 259 12.82 29.24 -0.04
N GLY A 260 12.90 30.55 0.18
CA GLY A 260 12.23 31.56 -0.64
C GLY A 260 10.73 31.80 -0.37
N LEU A 261 10.09 31.12 0.60
CA LEU A 261 8.69 31.39 0.97
C LEU A 261 8.55 32.40 2.12
N TYR A 262 7.73 33.43 1.92
CA TYR A 262 7.47 34.47 2.91
C TYR A 262 6.40 34.00 3.90
N SER A 263 6.81 33.79 5.16
CA SER A 263 5.98 33.18 6.20
C SER A 263 5.32 34.23 7.10
N LEU A 264 3.99 34.25 7.13
CA LEU A 264 3.21 34.89 8.19
C LEU A 264 2.97 33.90 9.33
N LYS A 265 3.06 34.38 10.58
CA LYS A 265 2.55 33.70 11.77
C LYS A 265 1.16 34.27 12.08
N VAL A 266 0.20 33.38 12.32
CA VAL A 266 -1.19 33.69 12.64
C VAL A 266 -1.48 33.18 14.04
N ASP A 267 -1.47 34.06 15.02
CA ASP A 267 -1.72 33.77 16.44
C ASP A 267 -3.19 33.99 16.82
N ASN A 268 -3.59 33.40 17.97
CA ASN A 268 -4.93 33.45 18.56
C ASN A 268 -6.06 32.87 17.68
N ILE A 269 -5.74 31.93 16.79
CA ILE A 269 -6.77 31.18 16.04
C ILE A 269 -7.58 30.26 16.96
N SER A 270 -8.74 29.83 16.50
CA SER A 270 -9.56 28.84 17.20
C SER A 270 -8.86 27.46 17.21
N TYR A 271 -9.13 26.67 18.26
CA TYR A 271 -8.56 25.32 18.37
C TYR A 271 -9.10 24.35 17.32
N ASN A 272 -10.25 24.67 16.72
CA ASN A 272 -10.92 23.90 15.69
C ASN A 272 -10.51 24.32 14.27
N THR A 273 -9.96 25.54 14.09
CA THR A 273 -9.56 26.09 12.79
C THR A 273 -8.67 25.13 12.00
N THR A 274 -9.06 24.85 10.77
CA THR A 274 -8.34 23.93 9.86
C THR A 274 -7.47 24.70 8.86
N GLN A 275 -6.60 23.97 8.16
CA GLN A 275 -5.80 24.53 7.07
C GLN A 275 -6.69 25.07 5.92
N ALA A 276 -7.86 24.46 5.70
CA ALA A 276 -8.80 24.92 4.67
C ALA A 276 -9.44 26.27 5.03
N ASP A 277 -9.62 26.56 6.32
CA ASP A 277 -10.21 27.83 6.78
C ASP A 277 -9.20 28.97 6.68
N LEU A 278 -7.95 28.70 7.06
CA LEU A 278 -6.83 29.61 6.77
C LEU A 278 -6.67 29.83 5.26
N ARG A 279 -6.78 28.80 4.41
CA ARG A 279 -6.74 28.99 2.95
C ARG A 279 -7.85 29.94 2.52
N ARG A 280 -9.13 29.63 2.80
CA ARG A 280 -10.27 30.50 2.40
C ARG A 280 -10.16 31.93 2.92
N MET A 281 -9.45 32.18 4.02
CA MET A 281 -9.19 33.52 4.54
C MET A 281 -8.06 34.27 3.80
N PHE A 282 -6.98 33.58 3.44
CA PHE A 282 -5.74 34.19 2.94
C PHE A 282 -5.55 34.14 1.41
N ASP A 283 -6.18 33.20 0.70
CA ASP A 283 -5.96 32.89 -0.72
C ASP A 283 -6.26 34.09 -1.64
N LYS A 284 -7.20 34.94 -1.22
CA LYS A 284 -7.60 36.20 -1.87
C LYS A 284 -6.56 37.33 -1.83
N TYR A 285 -5.44 37.16 -1.12
CA TYR A 285 -4.35 38.17 -1.05
C TYR A 285 -3.12 37.79 -1.88
N GLY A 286 -3.02 36.53 -2.34
CA GLY A 286 -1.88 36.01 -3.11
C GLY A 286 -1.74 34.49 -3.05
N GLU A 287 -0.82 33.94 -3.83
CA GLU A 287 -0.66 32.48 -3.96
C GLU A 287 0.00 31.86 -2.71
N ILE A 288 -0.77 31.03 -1.97
CA ILE A 288 -0.30 30.34 -0.77
C ILE A 288 0.38 29.01 -1.13
N GLY A 289 1.69 28.93 -0.91
CA GLY A 289 2.49 27.72 -1.07
C GLY A 289 2.38 26.71 0.09
N ASP A 290 2.14 27.16 1.33
CA ASP A 290 1.98 26.26 2.49
C ASP A 290 1.13 26.85 3.62
N ILE A 291 0.45 25.96 4.37
CA ILE A 291 -0.31 26.28 5.58
C ILE A 291 -0.02 25.23 6.66
N HIS A 292 0.68 25.63 7.71
CA HIS A 292 1.08 24.73 8.80
C HIS A 292 0.46 25.16 10.14
N ILE A 293 -0.41 24.32 10.70
CA ILE A 293 -0.97 24.51 12.06
C ILE A 293 -0.30 23.50 13.01
N PRO A 294 0.63 23.93 13.88
CA PRO A 294 1.20 23.07 14.90
C PRO A 294 0.12 22.51 15.84
N ARG A 295 0.20 21.20 16.07
CA ARG A 295 -0.68 20.47 16.99
C ARG A 295 0.14 19.83 18.10
N ASP A 296 -0.48 19.60 19.25
CA ASP A 296 0.14 18.81 20.29
C ASP A 296 0.30 17.34 19.86
N LYS A 297 1.38 16.69 20.31
CA LYS A 297 1.72 15.32 19.93
C LYS A 297 0.80 14.29 20.61
N TYR A 298 0.36 14.56 21.82
CA TYR A 298 -0.41 13.66 22.68
C TYR A 298 -1.91 13.93 22.58
N THR A 299 -2.33 15.20 22.72
CA THR A 299 -3.76 15.56 22.67
C THR A 299 -4.30 15.78 21.26
N ARG A 300 -3.42 15.91 20.24
CA ARG A 300 -3.74 16.18 18.82
C ARG A 300 -4.49 17.50 18.56
N GLN A 301 -4.71 18.32 19.59
CA GLN A 301 -5.33 19.65 19.52
C GLN A 301 -4.39 20.67 18.87
N SER A 302 -4.94 21.73 18.28
CA SER A 302 -4.16 22.88 17.79
C SER A 302 -3.44 23.58 18.94
N LYS A 303 -2.27 24.18 18.68
CA LYS A 303 -1.58 25.05 19.66
C LYS A 303 -2.14 26.49 19.70
N GLY A 304 -3.21 26.79 18.97
CA GLY A 304 -3.82 28.14 18.93
C GLY A 304 -3.09 29.13 18.03
N PHE A 305 -2.14 28.66 17.21
CA PHE A 305 -1.46 29.44 16.18
C PHE A 305 -1.20 28.59 14.94
N GLY A 306 -0.94 29.26 13.81
CA GLY A 306 -0.54 28.64 12.55
C GLY A 306 0.46 29.51 11.78
N PHE A 307 0.91 28.99 10.65
CA PHE A 307 1.74 29.69 9.68
C PHE A 307 1.09 29.60 8.30
N VAL A 308 1.11 30.70 7.56
CA VAL A 308 0.63 30.80 6.17
C VAL A 308 1.78 31.37 5.34
N ARG A 309 2.07 30.76 4.20
CA ARG A 309 3.29 31.04 3.44
C ARG A 309 2.99 31.36 1.99
N PHE A 310 3.46 32.53 1.54
CA PHE A 310 3.25 33.03 0.18
C PHE A 310 4.54 32.91 -0.66
N TYR A 311 4.38 32.75 -1.97
CA TYR A 311 5.49 32.83 -2.92
C TYR A 311 6.02 34.26 -3.10
N SER A 312 5.18 35.27 -2.89
CA SER A 312 5.51 36.68 -3.01
C SER A 312 5.59 37.36 -1.64
N ARG A 313 6.64 38.16 -1.43
CA ARG A 313 6.80 38.99 -0.23
C ARG A 313 5.70 40.03 -0.11
N ARG A 314 5.38 40.69 -1.23
CA ARG A 314 4.38 41.76 -1.32
C ARG A 314 2.99 41.25 -0.94
N ASP A 315 2.68 40.01 -1.31
CA ASP A 315 1.41 39.34 -1.03
C ASP A 315 1.31 39.01 0.46
N ALA A 316 2.39 38.54 1.08
CA ALA A 316 2.46 38.33 2.53
C ALA A 316 2.35 39.64 3.33
N GLU A 317 3.04 40.71 2.90
CA GLU A 317 2.93 42.04 3.52
C GLU A 317 1.50 42.59 3.40
N TYR A 318 0.90 42.54 2.21
CA TYR A 318 -0.49 42.96 1.99
C TYR A 318 -1.52 42.09 2.73
N ALA A 319 -1.28 40.79 2.85
CA ALA A 319 -2.13 39.89 3.63
C ALA A 319 -2.07 40.23 5.13
N MET A 320 -0.88 40.51 5.67
CA MET A 320 -0.67 40.90 7.07
C MET A 320 -1.47 42.17 7.42
N ASP A 321 -1.24 43.26 6.69
CA ASP A 321 -1.88 44.57 6.90
C ASP A 321 -3.42 44.54 6.76
N ARG A 322 -3.96 43.48 6.13
CA ARG A 322 -5.39 43.31 5.84
C ARG A 322 -6.04 42.19 6.65
N THR A 323 -5.33 41.56 7.59
CA THR A 323 -5.84 40.48 8.45
C THR A 323 -5.45 40.57 9.93
N ASP A 324 -4.42 41.32 10.30
CA ASP A 324 -4.12 41.60 11.70
C ASP A 324 -5.30 42.33 12.38
N GLY A 325 -5.56 42.02 13.67
CA GLY A 325 -6.70 42.57 14.41
C GLY A 325 -8.09 42.10 13.93
N ARG A 326 -8.19 41.16 12.99
CA ARG A 326 -9.48 40.73 12.43
C ARG A 326 -10.17 39.69 13.32
N TRP A 327 -11.48 39.84 13.50
CA TRP A 327 -12.30 38.89 14.26
C TRP A 327 -12.69 37.67 13.41
N VAL A 328 -12.37 36.47 13.91
CA VAL A 328 -12.60 35.16 13.26
C VAL A 328 -12.98 34.13 14.34
N GLU A 329 -14.09 33.39 14.16
CA GLU A 329 -14.61 32.43 15.16
C GLU A 329 -14.69 33.00 16.60
N GLY A 330 -15.03 34.28 16.73
CA GLY A 330 -15.13 34.97 18.03
C GLY A 330 -13.79 35.37 18.68
N ARG A 331 -12.66 35.24 17.96
CA ARG A 331 -11.32 35.65 18.42
C ARG A 331 -10.73 36.71 17.49
N GLU A 332 -10.05 37.70 18.07
CA GLU A 332 -9.15 38.61 17.34
C GLU A 332 -7.89 37.84 16.93
N ILE A 333 -7.68 37.57 15.64
CA ILE A 333 -6.43 36.96 15.17
C ILE A 333 -5.32 38.01 15.14
N ARG A 334 -4.08 37.58 15.37
CA ARG A 334 -2.89 38.42 15.19
C ARG A 334 -2.02 37.87 14.08
N VAL A 335 -1.60 38.73 13.16
CA VAL A 335 -0.87 38.33 11.95
C VAL A 335 0.40 39.15 11.85
N ALA A 336 1.54 38.46 11.87
CA ALA A 336 2.85 39.10 11.82
C ALA A 336 3.80 38.31 10.92
N MET A 337 4.76 39.01 10.31
CA MET A 337 5.89 38.37 9.64
C MET A 337 6.66 37.46 10.63
N ALA A 338 6.77 36.18 10.29
CA ALA A 338 7.44 35.21 11.13
C ALA A 338 8.96 35.43 11.07
N ARG A 339 9.54 36.02 12.12
CA ARG A 339 11.00 36.10 12.32
C ARG A 339 11.57 34.68 12.30
N TYR A 340 12.34 34.35 11.26
CA TYR A 340 12.67 32.97 10.97
C TYR A 340 14.04 32.53 11.54
N GLU A 341 14.09 32.42 12.87
CA GLU A 341 14.83 31.34 13.48
C GLU A 341 13.82 30.37 14.09
N ARG A 342 13.74 29.15 13.54
CA ARG A 342 13.15 28.04 14.30
C ARG A 342 14.22 27.54 15.27
N PRO A 343 13.93 27.41 16.56
CA PRO A 343 14.48 26.29 17.31
C PRO A 343 14.16 25.02 16.52
N ILE A 344 15.20 24.34 16.06
CA ILE A 344 15.08 22.94 15.67
C ILE A 344 14.56 22.23 16.91
N ASP A 345 13.45 21.50 16.82
CA ASP A 345 12.92 20.75 17.96
C ASP A 345 14.03 19.80 18.46
N GLU A 346 14.60 20.08 19.65
CA GLU A 346 16.01 19.82 20.00
C GLU A 346 16.37 18.35 20.27
N ARG A 347 15.66 17.42 19.62
CA ARG A 347 15.90 15.98 19.65
C ARG A 347 16.13 15.36 18.26
N GLY A 348 16.42 16.19 17.26
CA GLY A 348 16.99 15.76 15.98
C GLY A 348 18.53 15.74 15.93
N ALA A 349 19.20 16.55 16.76
CA ALA A 349 20.63 16.90 16.61
C ALA A 349 21.54 16.41 17.74
N TYR A 350 21.18 15.32 18.44
CA TYR A 350 22.16 14.65 19.31
C TYR A 350 23.19 13.89 18.47
N THR A 351 24.45 14.23 18.70
CA THR A 351 25.61 13.60 18.07
C THR A 351 25.59 12.08 18.24
N ARG A 352 25.72 11.32 17.13
CA ARG A 352 26.02 9.88 17.18
C ARG A 352 27.48 9.63 17.58
N ARG A 353 27.91 10.18 18.73
CA ARG A 353 29.24 9.96 19.30
C ARG A 353 29.23 8.75 20.24
N GLY A 354 29.21 7.56 19.64
CA GLY A 354 29.60 6.31 20.29
C GLY A 354 28.71 5.80 21.42
N SER A 355 27.69 5.01 21.08
CA SER A 355 27.34 3.83 21.87
C SER A 355 27.54 2.59 21.00
N ARG A 356 28.69 1.92 21.19
CA ARG A 356 28.96 0.61 20.58
C ARG A 356 28.13 -0.44 21.31
N SER A 357 27.65 -1.46 20.59
CA SER A 357 27.03 -2.61 21.25
C SER A 357 28.04 -3.28 22.18
N ARG A 358 27.58 -3.95 23.24
CA ARG A 358 28.42 -4.85 24.03
C ARG A 358 29.03 -5.96 23.17
N SER A 359 28.37 -6.31 22.05
CA SER A 359 28.86 -7.25 21.03
C SER A 359 30.14 -6.76 20.33
N ASP A 360 30.24 -5.46 20.02
CA ASP A 360 31.30 -4.92 19.15
C ASP A 360 32.66 -4.80 19.86
N ARG A 361 32.68 -4.83 21.20
CA ARG A 361 33.93 -4.76 21.98
C ARG A 361 34.74 -6.04 21.89
N LEU A 362 34.10 -7.20 22.06
CA LEU A 362 34.77 -8.50 22.01
C LEU A 362 35.43 -8.74 20.64
N LEU A 363 34.75 -8.43 19.54
CA LEU A 363 35.30 -8.64 18.20
C LEU A 363 36.48 -7.71 17.88
N ALA A 364 36.47 -6.48 18.39
CA ALA A 364 37.57 -5.53 18.20
C ALA A 364 38.80 -5.88 19.05
N GLU A 365 38.59 -6.38 20.28
CA GLU A 365 39.67 -6.73 21.22
C GLU A 365 40.42 -8.02 20.79
N MET A 366 39.76 -8.91 20.04
CA MET A 366 40.39 -10.09 19.42
C MET A 366 41.28 -9.77 18.20
N LEU A 367 41.23 -8.57 17.64
CA LEU A 367 41.87 -8.23 16.36
C LEU A 367 42.99 -7.18 16.45
N SER A 368 43.49 -6.85 17.66
CA SER A 368 44.49 -5.78 17.85
C SER A 368 45.69 -6.13 18.76
N LYS A 369 46.43 -7.20 18.43
CA LYS A 369 47.83 -7.40 18.89
C LYS A 369 48.68 -8.01 17.75
N PRO A 370 49.87 -7.46 17.43
CA PRO A 370 50.69 -7.93 16.31
C PRO A 370 51.77 -8.98 16.69
N ASN A 371 52.12 -9.83 15.72
CA ASN A 371 53.36 -10.62 15.48
C ASN A 371 54.26 -11.00 16.69
N SER A 372 54.71 -12.25 16.79
CA SER A 372 55.80 -12.75 15.93
C SER A 372 56.13 -14.24 16.15
N ASN A 373 56.58 -14.92 15.08
CA ASN A 373 57.32 -16.20 15.07
C ASN A 373 56.60 -17.45 15.65
N ALA A 374 57.00 -18.70 15.38
CA ALA A 374 57.52 -19.32 14.16
C ALA A 374 57.34 -20.87 14.25
N THR A 375 57.20 -21.54 13.11
CA THR A 375 57.53 -22.98 12.86
C THR A 375 57.09 -24.11 13.83
N ALA A 376 56.25 -25.01 13.28
CA ALA A 376 56.41 -26.48 13.27
C ALA A 376 55.78 -27.41 14.35
N VAL A 377 55.61 -28.67 13.89
CA VAL A 377 55.41 -30.00 14.53
C VAL A 377 54.19 -30.34 15.41
N GLU A 378 53.47 -31.36 14.93
CA GLU A 378 52.95 -32.59 15.59
C GLU A 378 52.38 -32.60 17.03
N ALA A 379 51.05 -32.83 17.08
CA ALA A 379 50.39 -33.98 17.72
C ALA A 379 50.37 -34.14 19.27
N VAL A 380 49.81 -35.30 19.69
CA VAL A 380 49.82 -35.92 21.04
C VAL A 380 48.76 -35.44 22.07
N LEU A 381 47.63 -36.17 22.12
CA LEU A 381 46.84 -36.56 23.31
C LEU A 381 46.09 -35.46 24.12
N SER A 382 45.03 -35.75 24.91
CA SER A 382 44.21 -36.97 25.12
C SER A 382 42.87 -36.60 25.79
N ASP A 383 41.82 -37.41 25.51
CA ASP A 383 40.65 -37.67 26.39
C ASP A 383 39.75 -36.49 26.83
N GLN A 384 38.44 -36.64 27.07
CA GLN A 384 37.53 -37.80 27.10
C GLN A 384 36.37 -37.51 26.11
N LYS A 385 35.80 -38.43 25.31
CA LYS A 385 34.91 -39.58 25.65
C LYS A 385 33.84 -39.22 26.70
N CYS A 386 32.55 -39.49 26.53
CA CYS A 386 31.80 -40.36 25.61
C CYS A 386 30.80 -39.49 24.76
N SER A 387 30.34 -39.82 23.54
CA SER A 387 29.80 -41.08 22.99
C SER A 387 28.52 -41.54 23.74
N CYS A 388 27.49 -42.15 23.13
CA CYS A 388 27.19 -42.65 21.78
C CYS A 388 25.65 -42.96 21.72
N VAL A 389 24.95 -43.35 20.64
CA VAL A 389 25.30 -43.66 19.23
C VAL A 389 24.07 -43.43 18.31
N ILE A 390 24.27 -43.46 16.97
CA ILE A 390 23.21 -43.42 15.94
C ILE A 390 22.81 -44.85 15.53
N GLY A 391 21.52 -45.13 15.33
CA GLY A 391 21.04 -46.40 14.75
C GLY A 391 20.02 -46.17 13.64
N SER A 392 20.19 -46.81 12.47
CA SER A 392 19.36 -46.56 11.29
C SER A 392 19.06 -47.82 10.44
N ARG A 393 17.82 -47.85 9.91
CA ARG A 393 17.41 -48.46 8.62
C ARG A 393 17.39 -50.00 8.46
N ALA A 394 16.19 -50.58 8.35
CA ALA A 394 15.77 -51.61 7.37
C ALA A 394 14.27 -51.97 7.54
N GLU A 395 13.65 -52.61 6.53
CA GLU A 395 12.20 -52.90 6.43
C GLU A 395 11.87 -54.43 6.59
N PRO A 396 10.74 -54.98 6.05
CA PRO A 396 9.53 -55.29 6.82
C PRO A 396 9.21 -56.81 6.84
N PRO A 397 8.05 -57.28 7.36
CA PRO A 397 6.83 -57.37 6.54
C PRO A 397 5.48 -57.35 7.33
N ALA A 398 4.40 -57.68 6.61
CA ALA A 398 3.12 -58.30 7.04
C ALA A 398 1.83 -57.45 6.89
N VAL A 399 0.81 -58.11 6.31
CA VAL A 399 -0.55 -57.63 6.04
C VAL A 399 -1.52 -58.34 6.99
N TRP A 400 -2.58 -57.65 7.46
CA TRP A 400 -3.89 -58.24 7.76
C TRP A 400 -4.99 -57.17 7.62
N GLN A 401 -6.25 -57.61 7.55
CA GLN A 401 -7.40 -56.83 7.04
C GLN A 401 -8.46 -56.45 8.10
N ASP A 402 -9.20 -55.39 7.75
CA ASP A 402 -10.66 -55.21 7.87
C ASP A 402 -11.40 -54.83 9.18
N HIS A 403 -12.41 -53.99 8.93
CA HIS A 403 -13.70 -53.73 9.60
C HIS A 403 -13.79 -53.20 11.06
N ALA A 404 -14.17 -51.91 11.12
CA ALA A 404 -15.31 -51.32 11.86
C ALA A 404 -15.78 -51.89 13.22
N HIS A 405 -16.01 -51.01 14.20
CA HIS A 405 -17.39 -50.53 14.49
C HIS A 405 -17.42 -49.32 15.46
N VAL A 406 -18.58 -48.67 15.53
CA VAL A 406 -18.91 -47.52 16.40
C VAL A 406 -19.17 -47.97 17.85
N LEU A 407 -18.68 -47.22 18.84
CA LEU A 407 -19.46 -47.02 20.08
C LEU A 407 -19.17 -45.67 20.74
N LEU A 408 -20.23 -45.00 21.18
CA LEU A 408 -20.22 -43.77 21.97
C LEU A 408 -20.63 -44.11 23.41
N VAL A 409 -19.78 -43.83 24.40
CA VAL A 409 -20.15 -43.93 25.82
C VAL A 409 -19.65 -42.71 26.59
N VAL A 410 -20.57 -42.06 27.30
CA VAL A 410 -20.28 -40.96 28.23
C VAL A 410 -20.14 -41.55 29.64
N ALA A 411 -19.09 -41.17 30.36
CA ALA A 411 -19.03 -41.35 31.81
C ALA A 411 -18.26 -40.20 32.46
N ALA A 412 -18.83 -39.61 33.52
CA ALA A 412 -18.18 -38.57 34.32
C ALA A 412 -18.20 -38.98 35.80
N ALA A 413 -17.07 -38.80 36.48
CA ALA A 413 -16.93 -38.89 37.93
C ALA A 413 -15.80 -37.97 38.39
N ALA A 414 -15.95 -37.37 39.58
CA ALA A 414 -14.98 -36.47 40.23
C ALA A 414 -14.66 -37.01 41.64
N VAL A 415 -14.33 -36.11 42.61
CA VAL A 415 -14.20 -36.38 44.07
C VAL A 415 -12.83 -37.02 44.45
N HIS A 416 -12.01 -36.54 45.41
CA HIS A 416 -12.09 -35.43 46.40
C HIS A 416 -10.68 -34.83 46.76
N PRO A 417 -10.58 -33.72 47.52
CA PRO A 417 -9.34 -32.94 47.78
C PRO A 417 -8.76 -33.04 49.22
N VAL A 418 -7.70 -32.25 49.50
CA VAL A 418 -7.11 -32.00 50.85
C VAL A 418 -7.03 -30.48 51.14
N VAL A 419 -6.87 -30.07 52.41
CA VAL A 419 -7.44 -28.82 52.99
C VAL A 419 -6.44 -27.94 53.77
N ARG A 420 -6.66 -26.60 53.76
CA ARG A 420 -6.40 -25.51 54.77
C ARG A 420 -6.05 -24.20 54.03
N GLY A 421 -6.61 -22.99 54.27
CA GLY A 421 -7.60 -22.47 55.24
C GLY A 421 -6.97 -21.52 56.28
N PRO A 422 -7.63 -20.45 56.81
CA PRO A 422 -8.96 -19.85 56.54
C PRO A 422 -8.81 -18.35 56.06
N ALA A 423 -9.60 -17.27 56.33
CA ALA A 423 -10.85 -16.97 57.06
C ALA A 423 -11.49 -15.59 56.66
N ARG A 424 -12.84 -15.51 56.75
CA ARG A 424 -13.69 -14.35 57.20
C ARG A 424 -13.93 -13.10 56.28
N PRO A 425 -15.10 -12.39 56.41
CA PRO A 425 -15.99 -12.30 55.23
C PRO A 425 -16.83 -11.01 55.01
N ALA A 426 -17.68 -11.06 53.96
CA ALA A 426 -18.91 -10.28 53.71
C ALA A 426 -18.73 -8.80 53.25
N VAL A 427 -19.70 -8.12 52.60
CA VAL A 427 -21.13 -8.39 52.28
C VAL A 427 -21.43 -7.98 50.82
N GLY A 428 -22.43 -8.58 50.16
CA GLY A 428 -23.12 -7.92 49.04
C GLY A 428 -23.43 -8.80 47.82
N ALA A 429 -24.67 -9.28 47.71
CA ALA A 429 -25.19 -9.91 46.49
C ALA A 429 -26.37 -9.09 45.95
N ALA A 430 -26.44 -8.91 44.63
CA ALA A 430 -27.54 -8.24 43.94
C ALA A 430 -27.95 -9.05 42.70
N VAL A 431 -29.26 -9.31 42.57
CA VAL A 431 -29.83 -10.12 41.47
C VAL A 431 -30.20 -9.20 40.31
N VAL A 432 -29.69 -9.50 39.10
CA VAL A 432 -30.16 -8.87 37.86
C VAL A 432 -31.29 -9.72 37.27
N ARG A 433 -32.50 -9.16 37.18
CA ARG A 433 -33.61 -9.73 36.39
C ARG A 433 -33.57 -9.18 34.97
N HIS A 434 -33.97 -9.99 34.00
CA HIS A 434 -34.32 -9.49 32.67
C HIS A 434 -35.53 -8.56 32.75
N VAL A 435 -35.49 -7.47 31.99
CA VAL A 435 -36.67 -6.73 31.53
C VAL A 435 -36.51 -6.54 30.04
N VAL A 436 -37.49 -7.02 29.26
CA VAL A 436 -37.66 -6.66 27.86
C VAL A 436 -38.65 -5.49 27.84
N ALA A 437 -38.36 -4.46 27.05
CA ALA A 437 -39.25 -3.33 26.83
C ALA A 437 -39.44 -3.13 25.32
N GLU A 438 -40.63 -3.47 24.84
CA GLU A 438 -41.08 -3.07 23.52
C GLU A 438 -41.46 -1.58 23.53
N LEU A 439 -41.24 -0.89 22.41
CA LEU A 439 -41.78 0.45 22.17
C LEU A 439 -42.40 0.48 20.77
N ALA A 440 -43.72 0.39 20.73
CA ALA A 440 -44.50 0.71 19.54
C ALA A 440 -44.51 2.23 19.32
N VAL A 441 -44.64 2.64 18.05
CA VAL A 441 -44.85 4.05 17.67
C VAL A 441 -46.06 4.10 16.74
N GLU A 442 -47.06 4.89 17.13
CA GLU A 442 -48.32 5.04 16.41
C GLU A 442 -48.21 6.03 15.24
N VAL A 443 -49.19 6.00 14.33
CA VAL A 443 -49.25 6.88 13.16
C VAL A 443 -50.62 7.55 13.02
N PRO A 444 -50.67 8.89 13.13
CA PRO A 444 -51.62 9.75 12.42
C PRO A 444 -50.86 10.70 11.47
N GLY A 445 -51.47 11.35 10.47
CA GLY A 445 -52.86 11.30 10.00
C GLY A 445 -53.09 12.47 9.03
N THR A 446 -53.67 12.23 7.86
CA THR A 446 -53.68 13.20 6.74
C THR A 446 -54.80 14.23 6.85
N ILE A 447 -54.49 15.52 6.60
CA ILE A 447 -55.48 16.58 6.31
C ILE A 447 -55.03 17.37 5.08
N VAL A 448 -56.00 17.88 4.31
CA VAL A 448 -55.85 18.56 3.01
C VAL A 448 -56.32 20.02 3.12
N ASP A 449 -55.70 20.94 2.39
CA ASP A 449 -56.32 22.22 2.03
C ASP A 449 -55.92 22.67 0.61
N GLN A 450 -56.59 23.69 0.04
CA GLN A 450 -56.65 23.95 -1.40
C GLN A 450 -56.34 25.39 -1.86
N ARG A 451 -55.60 25.46 -2.99
CA ARG A 451 -55.63 26.55 -4.01
C ARG A 451 -55.07 27.93 -3.54
N PRO A 452 -54.94 28.92 -4.45
CA PRO A 452 -54.12 28.87 -5.69
C PRO A 452 -53.27 30.15 -5.86
N LEU A 453 -52.47 30.28 -6.94
CA LEU A 453 -52.34 31.53 -7.72
C LEU A 453 -51.53 31.39 -9.04
N THR A 454 -52.19 31.75 -10.15
CA THR A 454 -51.70 32.29 -11.45
C THR A 454 -50.31 31.95 -12.03
N ALA A 455 -50.30 31.56 -13.31
CA ALA A 455 -49.12 31.39 -14.14
C ALA A 455 -48.81 32.60 -15.07
N ARG A 456 -47.61 32.62 -15.67
CA ARG A 456 -47.32 33.25 -16.96
C ARG A 456 -46.40 32.35 -17.81
N MET A 457 -46.85 32.03 -19.02
CA MET A 457 -46.03 31.52 -20.13
C MET A 457 -45.50 32.76 -20.92
N HIS A 458 -44.59 32.73 -21.90
CA HIS A 458 -44.30 31.86 -23.06
C HIS A 458 -42.91 32.29 -23.63
N PRO A 459 -42.37 31.71 -24.73
CA PRO A 459 -42.76 30.49 -25.45
C PRO A 459 -41.61 29.46 -25.58
N LEU A 460 -41.90 28.34 -26.25
CA LEU A 460 -40.94 27.32 -26.69
C LEU A 460 -40.29 27.72 -28.04
N ASN A 461 -39.26 26.98 -28.45
CA ASN A 461 -39.06 26.66 -29.86
C ASN A 461 -38.71 25.18 -30.03
N GLU A 462 -38.95 24.65 -31.23
CA GLU A 462 -38.93 23.22 -31.58
C GLU A 462 -37.48 22.71 -31.75
N THR A 463 -37.16 21.40 -31.71
CA THR A 463 -37.79 20.27 -32.41
C THR A 463 -37.77 18.95 -31.62
N ALA A 464 -38.67 18.02 -32.00
CA ALA A 464 -38.74 16.67 -31.45
C ALA A 464 -38.77 15.61 -32.58
N GLN A 465 -38.05 14.50 -32.41
CA GLN A 465 -38.19 13.30 -33.23
C GLN A 465 -38.38 12.05 -32.35
N ASN A 466 -39.65 11.67 -32.20
CA ASN A 466 -40.19 10.31 -32.16
C ASN A 466 -39.34 9.18 -31.52
N THR A 467 -39.68 8.78 -30.29
CA THR A 467 -39.40 7.43 -29.73
C THR A 467 -40.51 6.98 -28.76
N ASP A 468 -40.62 5.66 -28.56
CA ASP A 468 -41.74 4.96 -27.90
C ASP A 468 -41.90 5.29 -26.39
N PRO A 469 -43.13 5.58 -25.90
CA PRO A 469 -43.38 5.95 -24.50
C PRO A 469 -43.16 4.82 -23.46
N LYS A 470 -42.90 3.57 -23.85
CA LYS A 470 -42.72 2.45 -22.88
C LYS A 470 -41.36 2.40 -22.17
N VAL A 471 -40.38 3.22 -22.54
CA VAL A 471 -39.02 3.21 -21.92
C VAL A 471 -38.87 4.23 -20.78
N ALA A 472 -39.80 5.17 -20.62
CA ALA A 472 -39.66 6.28 -19.67
C ALA A 472 -39.86 5.91 -18.18
N LEU A 473 -40.52 4.79 -17.86
CA LEU A 473 -40.94 4.50 -16.48
C LEU A 473 -39.84 3.88 -15.59
N THR A 474 -38.81 3.26 -16.18
CA THR A 474 -37.74 2.56 -15.43
C THR A 474 -36.61 3.49 -14.95
N ARG A 475 -36.63 4.78 -15.29
CA ARG A 475 -35.59 5.76 -14.90
C ARG A 475 -35.99 6.75 -13.80
N ALA A 476 -37.23 6.69 -13.29
CA ALA A 476 -37.68 7.53 -12.18
C ALA A 476 -37.51 6.89 -10.79
N LEU A 477 -37.36 5.56 -10.70
CA LEU A 477 -37.35 4.83 -9.41
C LEU A 477 -35.95 4.63 -8.77
N SER A 478 -34.86 4.99 -9.46
CA SER A 478 -33.50 4.85 -8.92
C SER A 478 -33.02 6.04 -8.07
N ALA A 479 -33.77 7.15 -8.05
CA ALA A 479 -33.34 8.42 -7.46
C ALA A 479 -33.69 8.59 -5.97
N LEU A 480 -34.50 7.70 -5.37
CA LEU A 480 -34.96 7.81 -3.98
C LEU A 480 -34.42 6.72 -3.04
N ALA A 481 -33.48 5.89 -3.51
CA ALA A 481 -32.86 4.79 -2.74
C ALA A 481 -31.42 5.08 -2.27
N ILE A 482 -30.90 6.29 -2.51
CA ILE A 482 -29.50 6.68 -2.21
C ILE A 482 -29.48 7.87 -1.23
N ALA A 483 -30.15 7.73 -0.08
CA ALA A 483 -30.20 8.75 0.98
C ALA A 483 -30.03 8.21 2.41
N THR A 484 -30.18 6.90 2.64
CA THR A 484 -30.40 6.33 4.00
C THR A 484 -29.42 5.25 4.45
N SER A 485 -28.36 4.93 3.69
CA SER A 485 -27.34 3.95 4.10
C SER A 485 -26.02 4.55 4.62
N ARG A 486 -25.75 5.84 4.40
CA ARG A 486 -24.49 6.51 4.81
C ARG A 486 -24.45 7.02 6.26
N SER A 487 -25.24 6.44 7.16
CA SER A 487 -25.29 6.86 8.59
C SER A 487 -25.11 5.75 9.63
N PHE A 488 -24.87 4.49 9.22
CA PHE A 488 -24.67 3.34 10.12
C PHE A 488 -23.34 2.59 9.87
N ALA A 489 -22.24 3.34 9.82
CA ALA A 489 -20.89 2.79 9.65
C ALA A 489 -19.79 3.55 10.43
N CYS A 490 -20.12 4.11 11.61
CA CYS A 490 -19.16 4.90 12.40
C CYS A 490 -19.26 4.69 13.93
N GLN A 491 -19.57 3.48 14.40
CA GLN A 491 -19.51 3.14 15.83
C GLN A 491 -19.36 1.62 16.07
N ARG A 492 -18.14 1.08 15.94
CA ARG A 492 -17.67 -0.18 16.59
C ARG A 492 -16.20 -0.48 16.29
N LEU A 493 -15.28 0.19 16.99
CA LEU A 493 -13.91 -0.30 17.18
C LEU A 493 -13.24 0.30 18.43
N PHE A 494 -13.69 -0.11 19.62
CA PHE A 494 -12.91 0.02 20.86
C PHE A 494 -13.49 -0.88 21.97
N MET A 495 -12.92 -2.07 22.12
CA MET A 495 -12.60 -2.70 23.41
C MET A 495 -11.86 -4.01 23.16
N VAL A 496 -10.60 -4.06 23.58
CA VAL A 496 -9.83 -5.29 23.80
C VAL A 496 -9.35 -5.21 25.24
N THR A 497 -9.80 -6.13 26.09
CA THR A 497 -9.10 -6.74 27.23
C THR A 497 -10.06 -7.63 28.00
N CYS A 498 -9.87 -8.95 27.88
CA CYS A 498 -9.74 -9.88 29.01
C CYS A 498 -9.12 -11.18 28.46
#